data_AF-A0A932J8J2-F1
#
_entry.id   AF-A0A932J8J2-F1
#
_cell.length_a   1.000
_cell.length_b   1.000
_cell.length_c   1.000
_cell.angle_alpha   90.00
_cell.angle_beta   90.00
_cell.angle_gamma   90.00
#
_symmetry.space_group_name_H-M   'P 1'
#
loop_
_entity.id
_entity.type
_entity.pdbx_description
1 polymer ?
#
loop_
_entity_poly.entity_id
_entity_poly.type
_entity_poly.pdbx_seq_one_letter_code
_entity_poly.pdbx_strand_id
1 'polypeptide(L)' 'MSTIIFYICPICFEVYETGGECHSHARVRCDVGEPGDERRKPEINGGGRLKSRAPRWFLEAISRPPAQTPSSR' A
#
# COMPACT_ATOMS: atom_id res chain seq x y z
N MET A 1 -10.82 10.76 15.27
CA MET A 1 -10.35 11.27 13.96
C MET A 1 -10.39 10.12 12.97
N SER A 2 -10.78 10.36 11.72
CA SER A 2 -11.04 9.30 10.74
C SER A 2 -9.78 8.92 9.97
N THR A 3 -9.38 7.65 10.05
CA THR A 3 -8.30 7.09 9.23
C THR A 3 -8.71 7.09 7.76
N ILE A 4 -7.90 7.69 6.89
CA ILE A 4 -8.15 7.66 5.45
C ILE A 4 -7.65 6.31 4.93
N ILE A 5 -8.58 5.49 4.42
CA ILE A 5 -8.29 4.20 3.80
C ILE A 5 -8.68 4.30 2.33
N PHE A 6 -7.77 3.89 1.45
CA PHE A 6 -8.06 3.69 0.03
C PHE A 6 -7.31 2.45 -0.47
N TYR A 7 -7.54 2.09 -1.72
CA TYR A 7 -6.94 0.92 -2.34
C TYR A 7 -6.24 1.31 -3.63
N ILE A 8 -5.08 0.71 -3.92
CA ILE A 8 -4.35 0.91 -5.17
C ILE A 8 -4.18 -0.42 -5.90
N CYS A 9 -4.35 -0.44 -7.22
CA CYS A 9 -3.85 -1.55 -8.03
C CYS A 9 -2.32 -1.46 -8.15
N PRO A 10 -1.54 -2.48 -7.76
CA PRO A 10 -0.07 -2.43 -7.84
C PRO A 10 0.47 -2.50 -9.28
N ILE A 11 -0.40 -2.76 -10.27
CA ILE A 11 -0.05 -2.89 -11.69
C ILE A 11 -0.29 -1.58 -12.44
N CYS A 12 -1.50 -1.01 -12.35
CA CYS A 12 -1.89 0.20 -13.09
C CYS A 12 -1.91 1.48 -12.24
N PHE A 13 -1.70 1.39 -10.92
CA PHE A 13 -1.69 2.51 -9.98
C PHE A 13 -3.01 3.28 -9.84
N GLU A 14 -4.11 2.76 -10.37
CA GLU A 14 -5.45 3.32 -10.16
C GLU A 14 -5.87 3.25 -8.69
N VAL A 15 -6.59 4.28 -8.24
CA VAL A 15 -7.04 4.47 -6.86
C VAL A 15 -8.52 4.13 -6.74
N TYR A 16 -8.87 3.40 -5.68
CA TYR A 16 -10.23 2.95 -5.40
C TYR A 16 -10.61 3.21 -3.94
N GLU A 17 -11.89 3.48 -3.69
CA GLU A 17 -12.42 3.62 -2.32
C GLU A 17 -12.69 2.26 -1.67
N THR A 18 -12.89 1.22 -2.48
CA THR A 18 -13.22 -0.13 -2.03
C THR A 18 -12.16 -1.14 -2.45
N GLY A 19 -12.07 -2.21 -1.65
CA GLY A 19 -11.24 -3.37 -1.97
C GLY A 19 -11.76 -4.11 -3.23
N GLY A 20 -11.20 -5.29 -3.46
CA GLY A 20 -11.52 -6.11 -4.62
C GLY A 20 -10.31 -6.31 -5.50
N GLU A 21 -10.55 -6.61 -6.78
CA GLU A 21 -9.51 -7.00 -7.72
C GLU A 21 -9.35 -5.99 -8.85
N CYS A 22 -8.15 -5.95 -9.41
CA CYS A 22 -7.80 -5.22 -10.62
C CYS A 22 -6.63 -5.93 -11.28
N HIS A 23 -6.69 -6.18 -12.59
CA HIS A 23 -5.68 -6.96 -13.33
C HIS A 23 -5.37 -8.34 -12.72
N SER A 24 -6.39 -9.06 -12.23
CA SER A 24 -6.24 -10.39 -11.61
C SER A 24 -5.38 -10.41 -10.34
N HIS A 25 -5.21 -9.26 -9.67
CA HIS A 25 -4.59 -9.16 -8.37
C HIS A 25 -5.49 -8.42 -7.39
N ALA A 26 -5.40 -8.78 -6.11
CA ALA A 26 -6.04 -8.04 -5.03
C ALA A 26 -5.49 -6.61 -4.98
N ARG A 27 -6.39 -5.64 -4.86
CA ARG A 27 -6.01 -4.24 -4.64
C ARG A 27 -5.35 -4.10 -3.28
N VAL A 28 -4.32 -3.28 -3.22
CA VAL A 28 -3.52 -3.04 -2.04
C VAL A 28 -4.26 -2.09 -1.10
N ARG A 29 -4.61 -2.54 0.11
CA ARG A 29 -5.18 -1.66 1.14
C ARG A 29 -4.11 -0.69 1.63
N CYS A 30 -4.38 0.59 1.46
CA CYS A 30 -3.49 1.69 1.82
C CYS A 30 -4.05 2.40 3.06
N ASP A 31 -3.34 2.28 4.17
CA ASP A 31 -3.64 2.98 5.40
C ASP A 31 -2.64 4.13 5.57
N VAL A 32 -3.06 5.33 5.16
CA VAL A 32 -2.15 6.49 5.16
C VAL A 32 -2.00 7.14 6.54
N GLY A 33 -2.65 6.61 7.58
CA GLY A 33 -2.56 7.17 8.92
C GLY A 33 -3.02 8.63 9.01
N GLU A 34 -2.56 9.34 10.04
CA GLU A 34 -2.92 10.72 10.33
C GLU A 34 -2.07 11.75 9.55
N PRO A 35 -2.55 12.99 9.37
CA PRO A 35 -1.70 14.08 8.89
C PRO A 35 -0.46 14.23 9.78
N GLY A 36 0.73 14.22 9.18
CA GLY A 36 2.01 14.27 9.91
C GLY A 36 2.62 12.91 10.27
N ASP A 37 1.94 11.80 9.97
CA ASP A 37 2.47 10.46 10.22
C ASP A 37 3.73 10.19 9.38
N GLU A 38 4.81 9.76 10.04
CA GLU A 38 6.10 9.44 9.41
C GLU A 38 5.98 8.37 8.30
N ARG A 39 4.96 7.50 8.35
CA ARG A 39 4.68 6.49 7.30
C ARG A 39 4.34 7.12 5.95
N ARG A 40 3.95 8.40 5.92
CA ARG A 40 3.69 9.16 4.69
C ARG A 40 4.97 9.66 4.01
N LYS A 41 6.12 9.63 4.69
CA LYS A 41 7.38 10.09 4.11
C LYS A 41 7.98 9.01 3.19
N PRO A 42 8.74 9.42 2.15
CA PRO A 42 9.52 8.49 1.35
C PRO A 42 10.49 7.66 2.19
N GLU A 43 10.82 6.45 1.73
CA GLU A 43 11.83 5.64 2.43
C GLU A 43 13.23 6.22 2.20
N ILE A 44 13.89 6.60 3.29
CA ILE A 44 15.27 7.09 3.32
C ILE A 44 16.13 6.00 3.98
N ASN A 45 17.31 5.73 3.43
CA ASN A 45 18.25 4.78 4.03
C ASN A 45 19.01 5.39 5.23
N GLY A 46 19.78 4.58 5.96
CA GLY A 46 20.54 5.03 7.13
C GLY A 46 21.61 6.11 6.85
N GLY A 47 21.95 6.34 5.57
CA GLY A 47 22.85 7.41 5.13
C GLY A 47 22.13 8.68 4.67
N GLY A 48 20.84 8.82 4.93
CA GLY A 48 20.06 10.00 4.53
C GLY A 48 19.76 10.08 3.03
N ARG A 49 20.06 9.03 2.25
CA ARG A 49 19.75 8.98 0.82
C ARG A 49 18.38 8.37 0.59
N LEU A 50 17.65 8.94 -0.37
CA LEU A 50 16.36 8.42 -0.82
C LEU A 50 16.53 6.98 -1.35
N LYS A 51 15.88 6.02 -0.72
CA LYS A 51 15.86 4.61 -1.14
C LYS A 51 14.72 4.37 -2.13
N SER A 52 13.57 5.00 -1.91
CA SER A 52 12.43 4.96 -2.83
C SER A 52 11.61 6.23 -2.73
N ARG A 53 11.00 6.65 -3.84
CA ARG A 53 10.00 7.73 -3.86
C ARG A 53 8.63 7.26 -3.36
N ALA A 54 8.39 5.95 -3.30
CA ALA A 54 7.18 5.41 -2.74
C ALA A 54 7.21 5.48 -1.20
N PRO A 55 6.09 5.80 -0.56
CA PRO A 55 5.99 5.78 0.90
C PRO A 55 6.09 4.34 1.42
N ARG A 56 6.54 4.19 2.69
CA ARG A 56 6.81 2.87 3.30
C ARG A 56 5.58 1.95 3.26
N TRP A 57 4.38 2.48 3.51
CA TRP A 57 3.14 1.67 3.49
C TRP A 57 2.90 1.00 2.13
N PHE A 58 3.31 1.64 1.02
CA PHE A 58 3.14 1.07 -0.32
C PHE A 58 4.10 -0.09 -0.52
N LEU A 59 5.38 0.11 -0.16
CA LEU A 59 6.42 -0.90 -0.28
C LEU A 59 6.11 -2.15 0.56
N GLU A 60 5.67 -1.97 1.80
CA GLU A 60 5.25 -3.06 2.68
C GLU A 60 4.10 -3.87 2.08
N ALA A 61 3.15 -3.17 1.45
CA ALA A 61 1.95 -3.80 0.97
C ALA A 61 2.13 -4.53 -0.37
N ILE A 62 3.06 -4.10 -1.24
CA ILE A 62 3.47 -4.87 -2.43
C ILE A 62 4.49 -5.98 -2.13
N SER A 63 5.22 -5.88 -1.02
CA SER A 63 6.18 -6.91 -0.59
C SER A 63 5.51 -8.06 0.17
N ARG A 64 4.28 -7.85 0.66
CA ARG A 64 3.49 -8.94 1.22
C ARG A 64 3.05 -9.87 0.10
N PRO A 65 3.31 -11.19 0.18
CA PRO A 65 2.67 -12.12 -0.71
C PRO A 65 1.15 -11.94 -0.57
N PRO A 66 0.37 -12.02 -1.67
CA PRO A 66 -1.08 -11.96 -1.58
C PRO A 66 -1.53 -12.99 -0.55
N ALA A 67 -2.34 -12.56 0.42
CA ALA A 67 -2.93 -13.49 1.37
C ALA A 67 -3.61 -14.58 0.56
N GLN A 68 -3.10 -15.81 0.66
CA GLN A 68 -3.68 -16.97 0.00
C GLN A 68 -5.15 -16.99 0.39
N THR A 69 -6.04 -16.77 -0.59
CA THR A 69 -7.47 -16.95 -0.38
C THR A 69 -7.67 -18.38 0.12
N PRO A 70 -8.40 -18.59 1.24
CA PRO A 70 -8.69 -19.95 1.67
C PRO A 70 -9.40 -20.65 0.52
N SER A 71 -8.76 -21.69 0.00
CA SER A 71 -9.33 -22.56 -1.03
C SER A 71 -10.61 -23.15 -0.43
N SER A 72 -11.76 -22.65 -0.86
CA SER A 72 -13.03 -23.32 -0.59
C SER A 72 -12.97 -24.71 -1.23
N ARG A 73 -12.90 -25.74 -0.38
CA ARG A 73 -13.30 -27.11 -0.71
C ARG A 73 -14.78 -27.27 -0.42
#